data_AF-A0A916ME71-F1
#
_entry.id   AF-A0A916ME71-F1
#
_cell.length_a   1.000
_cell.length_b   1.000
_cell.length_c   1.000
_cell.angle_alpha   90.00
_cell.angle_beta   90.00
_cell.angle_gamma   90.00
#
_symmetry.space_group_name_H-M   'P 1'
#
loop_
_entity.id
_entity.type
_entity.pdbx_description
1 polymer ?
#
loop_
_entity_poly.entity_id
_entity_poly.type
_entity_poly.pdbx_seq_one_letter_code
_entity_poly.pdbx_strand_id
1 'polypeptide(L)'
;VEHGNLGISYAEKSRLKREDGWEAEVKRRLGLPEYASRVARVHMAKTAEGLAFTIRDEGAGFDWQRYLDFDPERAFDPNGRGIAMARMMSFSRIEYHDNGNEVMAVVATT
;
A
#
# COMPACT_ATOMS: atom_id res chain seq x y z
N VAL A 1 -0.23 -2.14 4.16
CA VAL A 1 -0.96 -2.20 5.46
C VAL A 1 -2.31 -2.92 5.37
N GLU A 2 -3.40 -2.33 4.85
CA GLU A 2 -4.70 -3.05 4.82
C GLU A 2 -4.66 -4.30 3.94
N HIS A 3 -4.09 -4.17 2.74
CA HIS A 3 -3.93 -5.30 1.83
C HIS A 3 -2.99 -6.35 2.39
N GLY A 4 -1.85 -5.94 2.95
CA GLY A 4 -0.87 -6.84 3.53
C GLY A 4 -1.29 -7.35 4.90
N ASN A 5 -1.04 -6.58 5.96
CA ASN A 5 -1.30 -7.00 7.34
C ASN A 5 -2.72 -7.47 7.61
N LEU A 6 -3.73 -6.81 7.05
CA LEU A 6 -5.12 -7.21 7.26
C LEU A 6 -5.62 -8.17 6.17
N GLY A 7 -4.87 -8.42 5.10
CA GLY A 7 -5.30 -9.31 4.01
C GLY A 7 -6.55 -8.83 3.26
N ILE A 8 -6.92 -7.55 3.36
CA ILE A 8 -8.13 -7.03 2.70
C ILE A 8 -7.79 -6.82 1.22
N SER A 9 -8.25 -7.74 0.38
CA SER A 9 -7.91 -7.72 -1.04
C SER A 9 -8.47 -6.46 -1.73
N TYR A 10 -7.94 -6.15 -2.91
CA TYR A 10 -8.45 -5.05 -3.73
C TYR A 10 -9.97 -5.16 -3.99
N ALA A 11 -10.41 -6.33 -4.47
CA ALA A 11 -11.81 -6.60 -4.79
C ALA A 11 -12.68 -6.57 -3.53
N GLU A 12 -12.18 -7.11 -2.42
CA GLU A 12 -12.88 -7.08 -1.14
C GLU A 12 -13.05 -5.65 -0.62
N LYS A 13 -11.99 -4.83 -0.67
CA LYS A 13 -12.06 -3.41 -0.29
C LYS A 13 -13.07 -2.64 -1.14
N SER A 14 -13.07 -2.88 -2.46
CA SER A 14 -14.03 -2.25 -3.38
C SER A 14 -15.47 -2.62 -3.04
N ARG A 15 -15.73 -3.88 -2.68
CA ARG A 15 -17.05 -4.34 -2.22
C ARG A 15 -17.44 -3.69 -0.89
N LEU A 16 -16.56 -3.78 0.12
CA LEU A 16 -16.80 -3.23 1.46
C LEU A 16 -17.04 -1.72 1.46
N LYS A 17 -16.33 -0.97 0.60
CA LYS A 17 -16.55 0.47 0.46
C LYS A 17 -17.91 0.81 -0.17
N ARG A 18 -18.41 -0.01 -1.10
CA ARG A 18 -19.74 0.18 -1.68
C ARG A 18 -20.86 -0.18 -0.72
N GLU A 19 -20.58 -1.05 0.24
CA GLU A 19 -21.52 -1.50 1.27
C GLU A 19 -21.36 -0.73 2.60
N ASP A 20 -20.54 0.33 2.65
CA ASP A 20 -20.17 1.08 3.87
C ASP A 20 -19.64 0.20 5.04
N GLY A 21 -19.17 -1.01 4.75
CA GLY A 21 -18.69 -1.99 5.73
C GLY A 21 -17.17 -1.98 5.96
N TRP A 22 -16.42 -1.16 5.20
CA TRP A 22 -14.95 -1.18 5.22
C TRP A 22 -14.34 -0.88 6.60
N GLU A 23 -14.82 0.15 7.28
CA GLU A 23 -14.29 0.52 8.61
C GLU A 23 -14.55 -0.57 9.67
N ALA A 24 -15.74 -1.16 9.63
CA ALA A 24 -16.11 -2.25 10.53
C ALA A 24 -15.21 -3.48 10.32
N GLU A 25 -14.92 -3.82 9.06
CA GLU A 25 -14.05 -4.95 8.75
C GLU A 25 -12.59 -4.70 9.15
N VAL A 26 -12.07 -3.49 8.94
CA VAL A 26 -10.75 -3.09 9.43
C VAL A 26 -10.67 -3.25 10.95
N LYS A 27 -11.65 -2.71 11.67
CA LYS A 27 -11.72 -2.82 13.14
C LYS A 27 -11.82 -4.28 13.60
N ARG A 28 -12.63 -5.09 12.91
CA ARG A 28 -12.76 -6.52 13.19
C ARG A 28 -11.42 -7.23 13.04
N ARG A 29 -10.74 -7.09 11.90
CA ARG A 29 -9.45 -7.77 11.64
C ARG A 29 -8.34 -7.31 12.58
N LEU A 30 -8.30 -6.03 12.94
CA LEU A 30 -7.33 -5.54 13.93
C LEU A 30 -7.46 -6.23 15.30
N GLY A 31 -8.63 -6.78 15.65
CA GLY A 31 -8.86 -7.52 16.89
C GLY A 31 -8.66 -9.04 16.80
N LEU A 32 -8.42 -9.59 15.60
CA LEU A 32 -8.29 -11.04 15.43
C LEU A 32 -6.85 -11.51 15.69
N PRO A 33 -6.64 -12.64 16.39
CA PRO A 33 -5.30 -13.12 16.72
C PRO A 33 -4.35 -13.29 15.51
N GLU A 34 -4.88 -13.68 14.35
CA GLU A 34 -4.09 -13.88 13.13
C GLU A 34 -3.52 -12.59 12.52
N TYR A 35 -4.07 -11.43 12.85
CA TYR A 35 -3.65 -10.13 12.34
C TYR A 35 -3.12 -9.19 13.44
N ALA A 36 -3.58 -9.36 14.69
CA ALA A 36 -3.33 -8.43 15.80
C ALA A 36 -1.84 -8.30 16.15
N SER A 37 -1.04 -9.33 15.87
CA SER A 37 0.41 -9.31 16.08
C SER A 37 1.20 -8.70 14.91
N ARG A 38 0.55 -8.46 13.76
CA ARG A 38 1.24 -7.98 12.56
C ARG A 38 1.47 -6.48 12.61
N VAL A 39 2.67 -6.06 12.22
CA VAL A 39 3.06 -4.65 12.22
C VAL A 39 3.52 -4.20 10.84
N ALA A 40 3.31 -2.92 10.52
CA ALA A 40 3.94 -2.30 9.37
C ALA A 40 5.15 -1.50 9.89
N ARG A 41 6.32 -1.73 9.32
CA ARG A 41 7.55 -1.06 9.68
C ARG A 41 7.84 0.02 8.66
N VAL A 42 8.20 1.21 9.15
CA VAL A 42 8.67 2.32 8.32
C VAL A 42 10.09 2.64 8.75
N HIS A 43 11.02 2.54 7.83
CA HIS A 43 12.39 2.99 7.99
C HIS A 43 12.59 4.25 7.15
N MET A 44 13.24 5.26 7.72
CA MET A 44 13.54 6.51 7.03
C MET A 44 15.04 6.75 7.10
N ALA A 45 15.66 7.01 5.94
CA ALA A 45 17.07 7.33 5.83
C ALA A 45 17.29 8.57 4.97
N LYS A 46 18.24 9.41 5.37
CA LYS A 46 18.77 10.44 4.49
C LYS A 46 19.84 9.82 3.59
N THR A 47 19.73 10.06 2.30
CA THR A 47 20.63 9.57 1.25
C THR A 47 21.21 10.77 0.48
N ALA A 48 22.12 10.51 -0.47
CA ALA A 48 22.59 11.55 -1.39
C ALA A 48 21.48 12.06 -2.33
N GLU A 49 20.46 11.25 -2.59
CA GLU A 49 19.34 11.52 -3.50
C GLU A 49 18.16 12.24 -2.82
N GLY A 50 18.16 12.28 -1.47
CA GLY A 50 17.08 12.85 -0.67
C GLY A 50 16.68 11.96 0.51
N LEU A 51 15.40 11.96 0.87
CA LEU A 51 14.86 11.12 1.94
C LEU A 51 14.26 9.83 1.36
N ALA A 52 14.80 8.69 1.77
CA ALA A 52 14.30 7.37 1.41
C ALA A 52 13.43 6.82 2.54
N PHE A 53 12.23 6.36 2.19
CA PHE A 53 11.29 5.69 3.07
C PHE A 53 11.14 4.24 2.61
N THR A 54 11.49 3.29 3.45
CA THR A 54 11.23 1.87 3.22
C THR A 54 10.08 1.43 4.11
N ILE A 55 8.99 1.00 3.49
CA ILE A 55 7.78 0.56 4.18
C ILE A 55 7.61 -0.93 3.92
N ARG A 56 7.59 -1.73 4.99
CA ARG A 56 7.38 -3.19 4.92
C ARG A 56 6.17 -3.58 5.75
N ASP A 57 5.33 -4.46 5.21
CA ASP A 57 4.29 -5.15 5.96
C ASP A 57 4.50 -6.67 5.99
N GLU A 58 3.70 -7.36 6.79
CA GLU A 58 3.82 -8.80 7.09
C GLU A 58 2.74 -9.61 6.37
N GLY A 59 2.19 -9.05 5.28
CA GLY A 59 1.28 -9.73 4.39
C GLY A 59 1.97 -10.62 3.36
N ALA A 60 1.14 -11.30 2.56
CA ALA A 60 1.58 -12.19 1.48
C ALA A 60 2.07 -11.47 0.21
N GLY A 61 2.14 -10.12 0.24
CA GLY A 61 2.44 -9.32 -0.94
C GLY A 61 1.29 -9.23 -1.93
N PHE A 62 1.54 -8.61 -3.08
CA PHE A 62 0.57 -8.42 -4.16
C PHE A 62 1.25 -8.12 -5.49
N ASP A 63 0.52 -8.30 -6.59
CA ASP A 63 0.98 -7.98 -7.95
C ASP A 63 0.98 -6.47 -8.18
N TRP A 64 1.95 -5.79 -7.57
CA TRP A 64 2.10 -4.33 -7.57
C TRP A 64 2.37 -3.74 -8.94
N GLN A 65 2.95 -4.53 -9.87
CA GLN A 65 3.30 -4.08 -11.22
C GLN A 65 2.04 -3.61 -11.97
N ARG A 66 0.92 -4.28 -11.75
CA ARG A 66 -0.38 -3.87 -12.31
C ARG A 66 -0.82 -2.50 -11.86
N TYR A 67 -0.32 -1.97 -10.74
CA TYR A 67 -0.78 -0.71 -10.13
C TYR A 67 0.18 0.46 -10.30
N LEU A 68 1.28 0.26 -11.02
CA LEU A 68 2.27 1.30 -11.27
C LEU A 68 1.75 2.36 -12.23
N ASP A 69 1.12 1.93 -13.33
CA ASP A 69 0.66 2.81 -14.39
C ASP A 69 -0.79 3.25 -14.19
N PHE A 70 -1.09 4.45 -14.71
CA PHE A 70 -2.46 4.91 -14.78
C PHE A 70 -3.25 4.03 -15.74
N ASP A 71 -4.41 3.60 -15.29
CA ASP A 71 -5.31 2.74 -16.03
C ASP A 71 -6.69 3.37 -16.03
N PRO A 72 -7.22 3.76 -17.19
CA PRO A 72 -8.54 4.37 -17.32
C PRO A 72 -9.66 3.53 -16.72
N GLU A 73 -9.56 2.20 -16.76
CA GLU A 73 -10.58 1.31 -16.20
C GLU A 73 -10.67 1.45 -14.67
N ARG A 74 -9.53 1.71 -14.01
CA ARG A 74 -9.45 1.92 -12.55
C ARG A 74 -9.63 3.36 -12.12
N ALA A 75 -9.78 4.29 -13.06
CA ALA A 75 -9.96 5.70 -12.75
C ALA A 75 -11.19 5.93 -11.85
N PHE A 76 -12.25 5.15 -12.06
CA PHE A 76 -13.52 5.25 -11.34
C PHE A 76 -13.64 4.33 -10.13
N ASP A 77 -12.63 3.52 -9.83
CA ASP A 77 -12.71 2.58 -8.71
C ASP A 77 -12.68 3.27 -7.35
N PRO A 78 -13.26 2.69 -6.29
CA PRO A 78 -13.23 3.30 -4.95
C PRO A 78 -11.84 3.25 -4.28
N ASN A 79 -10.87 2.53 -4.87
CA ASN A 79 -9.50 2.37 -4.37
C ASN A 79 -8.52 1.96 -5.49
N GLY A 80 -7.21 1.95 -5.20
CA GLY A 80 -6.16 1.46 -6.10
C GLY A 80 -5.30 2.51 -6.79
N ARG A 81 -5.66 3.79 -6.68
CA ARG A 81 -4.92 4.89 -7.34
C ARG A 81 -3.64 5.31 -6.61
N GLY A 82 -3.48 4.92 -5.34
CA GLY A 82 -2.41 5.45 -4.49
C GLY A 82 -1.01 5.24 -5.05
N ILE A 83 -0.73 4.08 -5.65
CA ILE A 83 0.59 3.73 -6.19
C ILE A 83 0.92 4.58 -7.43
N ALA A 84 -0.02 4.64 -8.39
CA ALA A 84 0.12 5.48 -9.58
C ALA A 84 0.27 6.96 -9.21
N MET A 85 -0.55 7.48 -8.27
CA MET A 85 -0.45 8.87 -7.82
C MET A 85 0.89 9.16 -7.14
N ALA A 86 1.34 8.28 -6.24
CA ALA A 86 2.62 8.43 -5.55
C ALA A 86 3.78 8.52 -6.55
N ARG A 87 3.77 7.66 -7.58
CA ARG A 87 4.78 7.65 -8.65
C ARG A 87 4.73 8.91 -9.51
N MET A 88 3.54 9.46 -9.76
CA MET A 88 3.36 10.66 -10.60
C MET A 88 3.69 11.97 -9.88
N MET A 89 3.39 12.06 -8.58
CA MET A 89 3.28 13.36 -7.90
C MET A 89 4.32 13.60 -6.81
N SER A 90 4.85 12.56 -6.16
CA SER A 90 5.51 12.74 -4.85
C SER A 90 6.93 12.20 -4.77
N PHE A 91 7.23 11.10 -5.44
CA PHE A 91 8.50 10.42 -5.29
C PHE A 91 9.30 10.45 -6.60
N SER A 92 10.58 10.80 -6.50
CA SER A 92 11.53 10.72 -7.62
C SER A 92 11.83 9.26 -8.00
N ARG A 93 11.63 8.33 -7.06
CA ARG A 93 11.84 6.89 -7.24
C ARG A 93 10.91 6.10 -6.35
N ILE A 94 10.28 5.06 -6.90
CA ILE A 94 9.51 4.06 -6.15
C ILE A 94 9.95 2.67 -6.63
N GLU A 95 10.32 1.82 -5.69
CA GLU A 95 10.73 0.45 -5.96
C GLU A 95 10.03 -0.50 -5.00
N TYR A 96 9.42 -1.54 -5.55
CA TYR A 96 8.87 -2.63 -4.77
C TYR A 96 9.88 -3.78 -4.71
N HIS A 97 9.95 -4.43 -3.56
CA HIS A 97 10.82 -5.57 -3.31
C HIS A 97 10.02 -6.82 -2.94
N ASP A 98 10.70 -7.97 -2.94
CA ASP A 98 10.13 -9.28 -2.64
C ASP A 98 8.86 -9.59 -3.46
N ASN A 99 7.79 -9.99 -2.78
CA ASN A 99 6.47 -10.25 -3.35
C ASN A 99 5.57 -9.00 -3.34
N GLY A 100 6.14 -7.80 -3.17
CA GLY A 100 5.39 -6.55 -3.10
C GLY A 100 4.91 -6.15 -1.70
N ASN A 101 5.35 -6.84 -0.65
CA ASN A 101 5.08 -6.44 0.73
C ASN A 101 6.05 -5.38 1.27
N GLU A 102 7.06 -5.00 0.48
CA GLU A 102 8.02 -3.95 0.79
C GLU A 102 8.13 -2.96 -0.36
N VAL A 103 8.15 -1.67 -0.03
CA VAL A 103 8.33 -0.57 -0.98
C VAL A 103 9.33 0.44 -0.44
N MET A 104 10.29 0.83 -1.27
CA MET A 104 11.16 1.97 -1.06
C MET A 104 10.68 3.14 -1.91
N ALA A 105 10.50 4.31 -1.30
CA ALA A 105 10.11 5.54 -1.99
C ALA A 105 11.06 6.68 -1.62
N VAL A 106 11.56 7.40 -2.61
CA VAL A 106 12.54 8.50 -2.42
C VAL A 106 11.89 9.83 -2.75
N VAL A 107 11.97 10.77 -1.82
CA VAL A 107 11.63 12.18 -2.04
C VAL A 107 12.92 12.95 -2.24
N ALA A 108 13.07 13.58 -3.41
CA ALA A 108 14.21 14.45 -3.67
C ALA A 108 14.15 15.69 -2.76
N THR A 109 15.24 15.97 -2.06
CA THR A 109 15.41 17.23 -1.33
C THR A 109 16.25 18.14 -2.21
N THR A 110 15.59 18.99 -2.99
CA THR A 110 16.25 20.05 -3.77
C THR A 110 16.94 21.05 -2.85
#